data_AF-A0A4Q9JVT4-F1
#
_entry.id   AF-A0A4Q9JVT4-F1
#
_cell.length_a   1.000
_cell.length_b   1.000
_cell.length_c   1.000
_cell.angle_alpha   90.00
_cell.angle_beta   90.00
_cell.angle_gamma   90.00
#
_symmetry.space_group_name_H-M   'P 1'
#
loop_
_entity.id
_entity.type
_entity.pdbx_description
1 polymer ?
#
loop_
_entity_poly.entity_id
_entity_poly.type
_entity_poly.pdbx_seq_one_letter_code
_entity_poly.pdbx_strand_id
1 'polypeptide(L)'
;MAFMSFDIFLYAKTDLRMFNIKEINLEKKGVFNYEIKAKKDKLNPYDESFVYSDKSEDIFEANDEIIISNLGKKIILFNNYSKNINNFKKAKKTHLLNLALLGSLNIFFIILAFLNNFNTINCFLVLFGLLFLTMGLINLKLLNKQIHILKNFKSEEMKQFLEKNH
;
A
#
# COMPACT_ATOMS: atom_id res chain seq x y z
N MET A 1 9.75 -0.96 -16.48
CA MET A 1 9.67 0.48 -16.11
C MET A 1 8.99 0.58 -14.76
N ALA A 2 9.74 0.87 -13.70
CA ALA A 2 9.16 1.16 -12.40
C ALA A 2 8.70 2.62 -12.39
N PHE A 3 7.50 2.87 -12.94
CA PHE A 3 6.80 4.10 -12.58
C PHE A 3 6.65 4.10 -11.07
N MET A 4 7.10 5.17 -10.40
CA MET A 4 6.66 5.47 -9.04
C MET A 4 5.13 5.42 -9.05
N SER A 5 4.54 4.32 -8.60
CA SER A 5 3.09 4.22 -8.58
C SER A 5 2.58 5.19 -7.52
N PHE A 6 1.87 6.23 -7.94
CA PHE A 6 1.23 7.19 -7.04
C PHE A 6 0.16 6.52 -6.14
N ASP A 7 -0.12 5.23 -6.34
CA ASP A 7 -0.89 4.35 -5.45
C ASP A 7 -0.50 4.49 -3.97
N ILE A 8 0.78 4.74 -3.69
CA ILE A 8 1.30 4.94 -2.32
C ILE A 8 0.75 6.23 -1.69
N PHE A 9 0.20 7.16 -2.48
CA PHE A 9 -0.46 8.37 -2.00
C PHE A 9 -2.00 8.26 -2.00
N LEU A 10 -2.55 7.05 -2.15
CA LEU A 10 -4.00 6.82 -2.24
C LEU A 10 -4.49 5.83 -1.19
N TYR A 11 -3.87 5.80 -0.01
CA TYR A 11 -4.35 4.99 1.12
C TYR A 11 -5.81 5.30 1.49
N ALA A 12 -6.25 6.54 1.28
CA ALA A 12 -7.65 6.94 1.51
C ALA A 12 -8.66 6.20 0.61
N LYS A 13 -8.22 5.65 -0.52
CA LYS A 13 -9.06 4.96 -1.51
C LYS A 13 -8.93 3.44 -1.48
N THR A 14 -8.26 2.90 -0.46
CA THR A 14 -8.09 1.45 -0.39
C THR A 14 -9.35 0.78 0.13
N ASP A 15 -9.76 -0.29 -0.53
CA ASP A 15 -10.80 -1.18 -0.04
C ASP A 15 -10.21 -2.17 0.96
N LEU A 16 -11.05 -2.60 1.90
CA LEU A 16 -10.73 -3.65 2.85
C LEU A 16 -11.41 -4.94 2.39
N ARG A 17 -10.63 -6.02 2.27
CA ARG A 17 -11.11 -7.34 1.85
C ARG A 17 -10.50 -8.41 2.74
N MET A 18 -11.31 -9.36 3.18
CA MET A 18 -10.85 -10.52 3.96
C MET A 18 -11.36 -11.78 3.29
N PHE A 19 -10.47 -12.74 3.06
CA PHE A 19 -10.79 -13.99 2.36
C PHE A 19 -9.77 -15.08 2.65
N ASN A 20 -10.14 -16.32 2.34
CA ASN A 20 -9.20 -17.42 2.23
C ASN A 20 -8.63 -17.48 0.81
N ILE A 21 -7.34 -17.79 0.69
CA ILE A 21 -6.70 -17.94 -0.61
C ILE A 21 -7.14 -19.25 -1.26
N LYS A 22 -7.64 -19.19 -2.49
CA LYS A 22 -7.99 -20.38 -3.29
C LYS A 22 -6.78 -20.92 -4.04
N GLU A 23 -6.07 -20.03 -4.72
CA GLU A 23 -4.98 -20.36 -5.65
C GLU A 23 -3.98 -19.21 -5.67
N ILE A 24 -2.71 -19.54 -5.90
CA ILE A 24 -1.61 -18.60 -6.00
C ILE A 24 -0.82 -18.92 -7.25
N ASN A 25 -0.68 -17.92 -8.13
CA ASN A 25 0.27 -17.96 -9.21
C ASN A 25 1.48 -17.11 -8.83
N LEU A 26 2.67 -17.71 -8.86
CA LEU A 26 3.92 -17.06 -8.50
C LEU A 26 4.81 -16.92 -9.72
N GLU A 27 5.11 -15.68 -10.11
CA GLU A 27 6.09 -15.39 -11.16
C GLU A 27 7.32 -14.71 -10.59
N LYS A 28 8.52 -15.25 -10.89
CA LYS A 28 9.80 -14.64 -10.51
C LYS A 28 10.37 -13.82 -11.66
N LYS A 29 10.35 -12.50 -11.53
CA LYS A 29 10.95 -11.54 -12.48
C LYS A 29 11.74 -10.47 -11.72
N GLY A 30 12.87 -10.88 -11.13
CA GLY A 30 13.70 -10.06 -10.23
C GLY A 30 13.12 -9.86 -8.82
N VAL A 31 11.79 -9.79 -8.73
CA VAL A 31 10.97 -9.93 -7.52
C VAL A 31 9.95 -11.06 -7.72
N PHE A 32 9.42 -11.58 -6.63
CA PHE A 32 8.28 -12.50 -6.62
C PHE A 32 6.99 -11.72 -6.79
N ASN A 33 6.27 -11.98 -7.89
CA ASN A 33 4.95 -11.43 -8.15
C ASN A 33 3.92 -12.52 -7.87
N TYR A 34 3.10 -12.27 -6.85
CA TYR A 34 2.00 -13.11 -6.44
C TYR A 34 0.72 -12.61 -7.10
N GLU A 35 0.03 -13.48 -7.81
CA GLU A 35 -1.38 -13.32 -8.16
C GLU A 35 -2.19 -14.27 -7.28
N ILE A 36 -3.01 -13.69 -6.40
CA ILE A 36 -3.75 -14.37 -5.35
C ILE A 36 -5.21 -14.36 -5.73
N LYS A 37 -5.80 -15.56 -5.85
CA LYS A 37 -7.23 -15.70 -6.12
C LYS A 37 -7.99 -15.90 -4.82
N ALA A 38 -8.98 -15.05 -4.56
CA ALA A 38 -9.84 -15.19 -3.40
C ALA A 38 -10.77 -16.40 -3.55
N LYS A 39 -10.98 -17.14 -2.45
CA LYS A 39 -11.99 -18.18 -2.39
C LYS A 39 -13.36 -17.52 -2.27
N LYS A 40 -14.30 -17.97 -3.12
CA LYS A 40 -15.67 -17.48 -3.09
C LYS A 40 -16.34 -17.77 -1.75
N ASP A 41 -16.85 -16.74 -1.12
CA ASP A 41 -17.63 -16.80 0.12
C ASP A 41 -18.65 -15.66 0.20
N LYS A 42 -19.26 -15.46 1.39
CA LYS A 42 -20.27 -14.41 1.60
C LYS A 42 -19.68 -12.99 1.47
N LEU A 43 -18.41 -12.81 1.84
CA LEU A 43 -17.72 -11.51 1.79
C LEU A 43 -17.11 -11.24 0.41
N ASN A 44 -16.83 -12.28 -0.36
CA ASN A 44 -16.20 -12.26 -1.67
C ASN A 44 -17.01 -13.15 -2.62
N PRO A 45 -18.17 -12.66 -3.11
CA PRO A 45 -19.08 -13.45 -3.93
C PRO A 45 -18.52 -13.75 -5.33
N TYR A 46 -17.47 -13.04 -5.72
CA TYR A 46 -16.78 -13.18 -7.00
C TYR A 46 -15.38 -13.78 -6.80
N ASP A 47 -14.92 -14.54 -7.79
CA ASP A 47 -13.57 -15.12 -7.85
C ASP A 47 -12.54 -14.00 -8.18
N GLU A 48 -12.44 -12.99 -7.32
CA GLU A 48 -11.53 -11.84 -7.50
C GLU A 48 -10.06 -12.26 -7.38
N SER A 49 -9.22 -11.63 -8.19
CA SER A 49 -7.76 -11.81 -8.15
C SER A 49 -7.07 -10.53 -7.71
N PHE A 50 -6.09 -10.67 -6.82
CA PHE A 50 -5.29 -9.60 -6.28
C PHE A 50 -3.80 -9.82 -6.56
N VAL A 51 -3.04 -8.74 -6.69
CA VAL A 51 -1.62 -8.79 -7.05
C VAL A 51 -0.77 -8.19 -5.94
N TYR A 52 0.31 -8.88 -5.58
CA TYR A 52 1.31 -8.41 -4.62
C TYR A 52 2.72 -8.73 -5.12
N SER A 53 3.68 -7.86 -4.81
CA SER A 53 5.09 -8.08 -5.19
C SER A 53 6.02 -7.96 -3.99
N ASP A 54 6.91 -8.94 -3.84
CA ASP A 54 7.88 -8.97 -2.76
C ASP A 54 9.23 -9.57 -3.19
N LYS A 55 10.26 -9.34 -2.38
CA LYS A 55 11.55 -10.03 -2.50
C LYS A 55 11.56 -11.36 -1.77
N SER A 56 10.65 -11.56 -0.81
CA SER A 56 10.51 -12.81 -0.09
C SER A 56 9.59 -13.79 -0.82
N GLU A 57 10.00 -15.05 -0.83
CA GLU A 57 9.17 -16.20 -1.20
C GLU A 57 8.27 -16.59 0.00
N ASP A 58 7.31 -17.49 -0.22
CA ASP A 58 6.47 -18.12 0.81
C ASP A 58 5.63 -17.19 1.69
N ILE A 59 5.29 -15.99 1.18
CA ILE A 59 4.44 -15.02 1.90
C ILE A 59 2.98 -15.50 2.00
N PHE A 60 2.53 -16.24 1.00
CA PHE A 60 1.17 -16.72 0.86
C PHE A 60 1.18 -18.21 0.49
N GLU A 61 0.23 -18.96 1.04
CA GLU A 61 -0.09 -20.34 0.69
C GLU A 61 -1.59 -20.53 0.45
N ALA A 62 -1.95 -21.57 -0.29
CA ALA A 62 -3.36 -21.91 -0.50
C ALA A 62 -4.05 -22.20 0.85
N ASN A 63 -5.28 -21.74 0.99
CA ASN A 63 -6.11 -21.74 2.20
C ASN A 63 -5.67 -20.79 3.32
N ASP A 64 -4.62 -20.00 3.15
CA ASP A 64 -4.29 -18.93 4.10
C ASP A 64 -5.48 -17.98 4.26
N GLU A 65 -5.79 -17.63 5.51
CA GLU A 65 -6.76 -16.59 5.82
C GLU A 65 -6.04 -15.26 5.88
N ILE A 66 -6.41 -14.35 4.99
CA ILE A 66 -5.76 -13.05 4.87
C ILE A 66 -6.78 -11.92 4.89
N ILE A 67 -6.34 -10.79 5.44
CA ILE A 67 -6.97 -9.50 5.21
C ILE A 67 -6.03 -8.60 4.43
N ILE A 68 -6.58 -7.93 3.44
CA ILE A 68 -5.85 -7.00 2.58
C ILE A 68 -6.52 -5.63 2.58
N SER A 69 -5.67 -4.62 2.43
CA SER A 69 -6.04 -3.30 1.97
C SER A 69 -5.56 -3.17 0.53
N ASN A 70 -6.49 -3.06 -0.41
CA ASN A 70 -6.20 -3.06 -1.85
C ASN A 70 -6.58 -1.74 -2.51
N LEU A 71 -5.81 -1.33 -3.50
CA LEU A 71 -6.16 -0.26 -4.43
C LEU A 71 -6.40 -0.89 -5.81
N GLY A 72 -7.66 -0.98 -6.23
CA GLY A 72 -8.03 -1.83 -7.36
C GLY A 72 -7.62 -3.28 -7.06
N LYS A 73 -6.88 -3.93 -7.96
CA LYS A 73 -6.39 -5.30 -7.74
C LYS A 73 -5.08 -5.37 -6.93
N LYS A 74 -4.41 -4.26 -6.67
CA LYS A 74 -3.08 -4.26 -6.05
C LYS A 74 -3.19 -4.25 -4.53
N ILE A 75 -2.53 -5.21 -3.88
CA ILE A 75 -2.43 -5.27 -2.42
C ILE A 75 -1.42 -4.23 -1.93
N ILE A 76 -1.87 -3.34 -1.07
CA ILE A 76 -1.05 -2.31 -0.45
C ILE A 76 -0.61 -2.74 0.95
N LEU A 77 -1.57 -3.19 1.79
CA LEU A 77 -1.30 -3.79 3.09
C LEU A 77 -1.89 -5.18 3.14
N PHE A 78 -1.25 -6.08 3.88
CA PHE A 78 -1.87 -7.36 4.24
C PHE A 78 -1.51 -7.76 5.67
N ASN A 79 -2.39 -8.55 6.26
CA ASN A 79 -2.12 -9.38 7.43
C ASN A 79 -2.55 -10.81 7.09
N ASN A 80 -1.59 -11.73 7.11
CA ASN A 80 -1.84 -13.16 6.94
C ASN A 80 -2.01 -13.77 8.33
N TYR A 81 -3.25 -14.11 8.69
CA TYR A 81 -3.58 -14.64 10.00
C TYR A 81 -3.06 -16.06 10.19
N SER A 82 -3.04 -16.88 9.13
CA SER A 82 -2.54 -18.26 9.19
C SER A 82 -1.05 -18.32 9.50
N LYS A 83 -0.24 -17.47 8.85
CA LYS A 83 1.22 -17.45 9.02
C LYS A 83 1.72 -16.43 10.04
N ASN A 84 0.85 -15.55 10.54
CA ASN A 84 1.19 -14.40 11.38
C ASN A 84 2.25 -13.47 10.75
N ILE A 85 2.14 -13.25 9.44
CA ILE A 85 3.04 -12.40 8.65
C ILE A 85 2.26 -11.17 8.15
N ASN A 86 2.91 -10.01 8.13
CA ASN A 86 2.35 -8.78 7.59
C ASN A 86 3.42 -7.96 6.87
N ASN A 87 3.00 -7.03 6.02
CA ASN A 87 3.91 -6.10 5.33
C ASN A 87 3.96 -4.70 5.96
N PHE A 88 3.40 -4.48 7.14
CA PHE A 88 3.20 -3.13 7.70
C PHE A 88 4.51 -2.34 7.86
N LYS A 89 5.56 -2.99 8.38
CA LYS A 89 6.89 -2.37 8.54
C LYS A 89 7.49 -2.00 7.18
N LYS A 90 7.31 -2.87 6.18
CA LYS A 90 7.80 -2.64 4.81
C LYS A 90 7.06 -1.48 4.16
N ALA A 91 5.72 -1.48 4.20
CA ALA A 91 4.89 -0.40 3.66
C ALA A 91 5.24 0.96 4.27
N LYS A 92 5.36 1.03 5.61
CA LYS A 92 5.77 2.25 6.32
C LYS A 92 7.16 2.72 5.93
N LYS A 93 8.14 1.81 5.82
CA LYS A 93 9.50 2.14 5.40
C LYS A 93 9.53 2.69 3.97
N THR A 94 8.82 2.05 3.03
CA THR A 94 8.73 2.52 1.65
C THR A 94 8.10 3.91 1.56
N HIS A 95 7.02 4.16 2.32
CA HIS A 95 6.37 5.47 2.36
C HIS A 95 7.29 6.56 2.89
N LEU A 96 8.01 6.28 3.99
CA LEU A 96 8.98 7.21 4.56
C LEU A 96 10.14 7.49 3.62
N LEU A 97 10.62 6.48 2.88
CA LEU A 97 11.69 6.65 1.90
C LEU A 97 11.24 7.54 0.73
N ASN A 98 10.00 7.37 0.25
CA ASN A 98 9.42 8.24 -0.79
C ASN A 98 9.25 9.68 -0.28
N LEU A 99 8.80 9.86 0.97
CA LEU A 99 8.71 11.17 1.60
C LEU A 99 10.08 11.85 1.73
N ALA A 100 11.11 11.09 2.13
CA ALA A 100 12.47 11.60 2.22
C ALA A 100 12.98 12.05 0.84
N LEU A 101 12.76 11.23 -0.20
CA LEU A 101 13.14 11.58 -1.57
C LEU A 101 12.43 12.85 -2.07
N LEU A 102 11.12 12.96 -1.83
CA LEU A 102 10.34 14.16 -2.17
C LEU A 102 10.85 15.38 -1.39
N GLY A 103 11.21 15.21 -0.12
CA GLY A 103 11.80 16.27 0.71
C GLY A 103 13.13 16.76 0.15
N SER A 104 14.04 15.82 -0.19
CA SER A 104 15.33 16.14 -0.80
C SER A 104 15.15 16.86 -2.15
N LEU A 105 14.20 16.40 -2.98
CA LEU A 105 13.89 17.05 -4.26
C LEU A 105 13.35 18.47 -4.07
N ASN A 106 12.50 18.69 -3.07
CA ASN A 106 11.98 20.01 -2.77
C ASN A 106 13.08 20.96 -2.28
N ILE A 107 13.98 20.50 -1.40
CA ILE A 107 15.17 21.25 -0.96
C ILE A 107 16.04 21.64 -2.16
N PHE A 108 16.27 20.71 -3.08
CA PHE A 108 17.03 20.98 -4.30
C PHE A 108 16.40 22.11 -5.14
N PHE A 109 15.08 22.10 -5.32
CA PHE A 109 14.39 23.19 -6.04
C PHE A 109 14.39 24.51 -5.28
N ILE A 110 14.37 24.50 -3.94
CA ILE A 110 14.53 25.72 -3.13
C ILE A 110 15.91 26.35 -3.37
N ILE A 111 16.97 25.52 -3.37
CA ILE A 111 18.34 25.99 -3.65
C ILE A 111 18.42 26.55 -5.08
N LEU A 112 17.85 25.85 -6.07
CA LEU A 112 17.81 26.35 -7.45
C LEU A 112 17.00 27.64 -7.59
N ALA A 113 15.91 27.80 -6.86
CA ALA A 113 15.14 29.04 -6.86
C ALA A 113 16.00 30.20 -6.35
N PHE A 114 16.74 30.00 -5.25
CA PHE A 114 17.65 31.01 -4.70
C PHE A 114 18.76 31.40 -5.70
N LEU A 115 19.42 30.41 -6.31
CA LEU A 115 20.50 30.66 -7.29
C LEU A 115 20.01 31.36 -8.57
N ASN A 116 18.74 31.19 -8.93
CA ASN A 116 18.14 31.79 -10.13
C ASN A 116 17.23 32.98 -9.80
N ASN A 117 17.48 33.69 -8.69
CA ASN A 117 16.72 34.88 -8.27
C ASN A 117 15.20 34.67 -8.30
N PHE A 118 14.74 33.51 -7.84
CA PHE A 118 13.33 33.14 -7.75
C PHE A 118 12.58 33.17 -9.09
N ASN A 119 13.24 32.76 -10.18
CA ASN A 119 12.56 32.55 -11.46
C ASN A 119 11.29 31.69 -11.29
N THR A 120 10.21 32.09 -11.97
CA THR A 120 8.86 31.55 -11.89
C THR A 120 8.82 30.02 -11.97
N ILE A 121 9.61 29.41 -12.86
CA ILE A 121 9.64 27.95 -13.05
C ILE A 121 10.10 27.24 -11.76
N ASN A 122 11.17 27.72 -11.13
CA ASN A 122 11.70 27.10 -9.91
C ASN A 122 10.73 27.28 -8.74
N CYS A 123 10.13 28.46 -8.60
CA CYS A 123 9.10 28.72 -7.60
C CYS A 123 7.88 27.80 -7.78
N PHE A 124 7.44 27.59 -9.03
CA PHE A 124 6.36 26.66 -9.35
C PHE A 124 6.71 25.21 -8.94
N LEU A 125 7.93 24.75 -9.24
CA LEU A 125 8.37 23.40 -8.85
C LEU A 125 8.45 23.22 -7.33
N VAL A 126 8.90 24.25 -6.59
CA VAL A 126 8.88 24.25 -5.12
C VAL A 126 7.44 24.11 -4.60
N LEU A 127 6.51 24.94 -5.08
CA LEU A 127 5.10 24.90 -4.68
C LEU A 127 4.48 23.53 -4.98
N PHE A 128 4.72 23.00 -6.18
CA PHE A 128 4.22 21.69 -6.58
C PHE A 128 4.77 20.60 -5.64
N GLY A 129 6.07 20.59 -5.37
CA GLY A 129 6.66 19.61 -4.45
C GLY A 129 6.14 19.73 -3.01
N LEU A 130 5.83 20.94 -2.53
CA LEU A 130 5.19 21.15 -1.21
C LEU A 130 3.79 20.54 -1.16
N LEU A 131 3.00 20.65 -2.24
CA LEU A 131 1.70 19.97 -2.36
C LEU A 131 1.84 18.45 -2.26
N PHE A 132 2.83 17.83 -2.93
CA PHE A 132 3.05 16.38 -2.79
C PHE A 132 3.55 15.99 -1.40
N LEU A 133 4.38 16.82 -0.77
CA LEU A 133 4.85 16.58 0.59
C LEU A 133 3.69 16.59 1.59
N THR A 134 2.83 17.61 1.54
CA THR A 134 1.65 17.69 2.40
C THR A 134 0.71 16.49 2.19
N MET A 135 0.43 16.13 0.94
CA MET A 135 -0.37 14.95 0.62
C MET A 135 0.30 13.65 1.11
N GLY A 136 1.61 13.53 1.00
CA GLY A 136 2.38 12.40 1.51
C GLY A 136 2.33 12.27 3.04
N LEU A 137 2.37 13.38 3.77
CA LEU A 137 2.24 13.40 5.24
C LEU A 137 0.84 12.99 5.70
N ILE A 138 -0.20 13.49 5.03
CA ILE A 138 -1.59 13.09 5.30
C ILE A 138 -1.74 11.57 5.08
N ASN A 139 -1.20 11.06 3.98
CA ASN A 139 -1.23 9.63 3.68
C ASN A 139 -0.45 8.78 4.68
N LEU A 140 0.66 9.28 5.23
CA LEU A 140 1.39 8.57 6.30
C LEU A 140 0.52 8.43 7.56
N LYS A 141 -0.27 9.45 7.90
CA LYS A 141 -1.21 9.39 9.03
C LYS A 141 -2.30 8.34 8.79
N LEU A 142 -2.87 8.31 7.57
CA LEU A 142 -3.87 7.31 7.18
C LEU A 142 -3.30 5.89 7.19
N LEU A 143 -2.10 5.70 6.64
CA LEU A 143 -1.36 4.43 6.67
C LEU A 143 -1.17 3.93 8.12
N ASN A 144 -0.71 4.80 9.02
CA ASN A 144 -0.57 4.42 10.44
C ASN A 144 -1.91 4.03 11.07
N LYS A 145 -3.00 4.71 10.73
CA LYS A 145 -4.35 4.38 11.21
C LYS A 145 -4.81 3.02 10.67
N GLN A 146 -4.62 2.74 9.39
CA GLN A 146 -4.94 1.44 8.78
C GLN A 146 -4.13 0.30 9.39
N ILE A 147 -2.82 0.48 9.54
CA ILE A 147 -1.95 -0.50 10.20
C ILE A 147 -2.43 -0.76 11.63
N HIS A 148 -2.80 0.28 12.38
CA HIS A 148 -3.30 0.12 13.74
C HIS A 148 -4.56 -0.74 13.79
N ILE A 149 -5.52 -0.49 12.89
CA ILE A 149 -6.74 -1.29 12.77
C ILE A 149 -6.39 -2.75 12.41
N LEU A 150 -5.62 -2.96 11.34
CA LEU A 150 -5.29 -4.31 10.87
C LEU A 150 -4.45 -5.12 11.87
N LYS A 151 -3.65 -4.46 12.70
CA LYS A 151 -2.79 -5.10 13.70
C LYS A 151 -3.56 -5.53 14.95
N ASN A 152 -4.56 -4.75 15.37
CA ASN A 152 -5.20 -4.94 16.67
C ASN A 152 -6.45 -5.82 16.63
N PHE A 153 -7.07 -5.96 15.46
CA PHE A 153 -8.27 -6.77 15.32
C PHE A 153 -7.93 -8.25 15.08
N LYS A 154 -8.59 -9.13 15.83
CA LYS A 154 -8.56 -10.57 15.56
C LYS A 154 -9.33 -10.88 14.28
N SER A 155 -8.99 -12.01 13.66
CA SER A 155 -9.66 -12.50 12.43
C SER A 155 -11.19 -12.53 12.58
N GLU A 156 -11.72 -13.14 13.65
CA GLU A 156 -13.16 -13.25 13.88
C GLU A 156 -13.86 -11.90 14.06
N GLU A 157 -13.27 -10.99 14.83
CA GLU A 157 -13.82 -9.64 15.05
C GLU A 157 -13.88 -8.85 13.75
N MET A 158 -12.86 -8.99 12.91
CA MET A 158 -12.79 -8.33 11.61
C MET A 158 -13.80 -8.90 10.63
N LYS A 159 -13.99 -10.23 10.64
CA LYS A 159 -15.01 -10.89 9.83
C LYS A 159 -16.42 -10.42 10.20
N GLN A 160 -16.74 -10.37 11.50
CA GLN A 160 -18.01 -9.83 11.98
C GLN A 160 -18.20 -8.36 11.60
N PHE A 161 -17.14 -7.54 11.70
CA PHE A 161 -17.19 -6.15 11.29
C PHE A 161 -17.49 -5.99 9.79
N LEU A 162 -16.85 -6.80 8.94
CA LEU A 162 -17.08 -6.77 7.49
C LEU A 162 -18.48 -7.27 7.13
N GLU A 163 -18.96 -8.34 7.75
CA GLU A 163 -20.31 -8.88 7.51
C GLU A 163 -21.43 -7.91 7.91
N LYS A 164 -21.19 -7.01 8.88
CA LYS A 164 -22.18 -6.01 9.33
C LYS A 164 -22.23 -4.77 8.43
N ASN A 165 -21.15 -4.49 7.69
CA ASN A 165 -21.00 -3.29 6.88
C ASN A 165 -20.97 -3.57 5.36
N HIS A 166 -21.20 -4.82 4.95
CA HIS A 166 -21.53 -5.25 3.59
C HIS A 166 -23.02 -5.52 3.48
#